data_AF-A0A536BXB8-F1
#
_entry.id   AF-A0A536BXB8-F1
#
_cell.length_a   1.000
_cell.length_b   1.000
_cell.length_c   1.000
_cell.angle_alpha   90.00
_cell.angle_beta   90.00
_cell.angle_gamma   90.00
#
_symmetry.space_group_name_H-M   'P 1'
#
loop_
_entity.id
_entity.type
_entity.pdbx_description
1 polymer ?
#
loop_
_entity_poly.entity_id
_entity_poly.type
_entity_poly.pdbx_seq_one_letter_code
_entity_poly.pdbx_strand_id
1 'polypeptide(L)'
;MVDVSAKPVTSREARARGVVRMSAPALEAIVLGNLLKGEVIATARIAGIQAAKRASDLIPMCHPLILTLIEVECVPDRRLPGIRIEARVRCDGKTGAEMEALTIEGVELVEKRGGKSGDLRRPG
;
A
#
# COMPACT_ATOMS: atom_id res chain seq x y z
N MET A 1 -12.65 -4.72 -17.23
CA MET A 1 -11.73 -3.58 -17.32
C MET A 1 -12.43 -2.48 -18.12
N VAL A 2 -12.30 -1.21 -17.74
CA VAL A 2 -12.87 -0.08 -18.52
C VAL A 2 -11.88 0.37 -19.59
N ASP A 3 -12.33 0.73 -20.80
CA ASP A 3 -11.42 1.30 -21.79
C ASP A 3 -10.91 2.67 -21.31
N VAL A 4 -9.58 2.83 -21.33
CA VAL A 4 -8.88 4.06 -20.95
C VAL A 4 -8.07 4.63 -22.11
N SER A 5 -8.18 4.09 -23.33
CA SER A 5 -7.42 4.48 -24.53
C SER A 5 -7.43 5.99 -24.78
N ALA A 6 -8.60 6.63 -24.70
CA ALA A 6 -8.81 8.05 -24.92
C ALA A 6 -8.38 8.96 -23.75
N LYS A 7 -7.99 8.40 -22.59
CA LYS A 7 -7.53 9.20 -21.45
C LYS A 7 -6.07 9.62 -21.65
N PRO A 8 -5.72 10.86 -21.28
CA PRO A 8 -4.33 11.30 -21.28
C PRO A 8 -3.52 10.57 -20.20
N VAL A 9 -2.21 10.44 -20.45
CA VAL A 9 -1.25 10.03 -19.43
C VAL A 9 -1.01 11.21 -18.49
N THR A 10 -1.09 10.97 -17.19
CA THR A 10 -0.82 11.96 -16.15
C THR A 10 -0.05 11.32 -15.01
N SER A 11 0.71 12.12 -14.26
CA SER A 11 1.31 11.64 -13.01
C SER A 11 0.25 11.43 -11.94
N ARG A 12 0.33 10.31 -11.23
CA ARG A 12 -0.68 9.83 -10.29
C ARG A 12 -0.01 9.29 -9.04
N GLU A 13 -0.60 9.59 -7.89
CA GLU A 13 -0.14 9.11 -6.59
C GLU A 13 -1.34 8.61 -5.79
N ALA A 14 -1.18 7.46 -5.16
CA ALA A 14 -2.12 6.91 -4.19
C ALA A 14 -1.41 6.58 -2.89
N ARG A 15 -2.08 6.84 -1.76
CA ARG A 15 -1.63 6.48 -0.42
C ARG A 15 -2.68 5.67 0.29
N ALA A 16 -2.24 4.60 0.92
CA ALA A 16 -3.07 3.76 1.77
C ALA A 16 -2.43 3.58 3.15
N ARG A 17 -3.23 3.45 4.19
CA ARG A 17 -2.79 3.24 5.57
C ARG A 17 -3.49 2.07 6.19
N GLY A 18 -2.77 1.32 7.00
CA GLY A 18 -3.27 0.11 7.61
C GLY A 18 -2.77 -0.09 9.01
N VAL A 19 -3.41 -1.01 9.73
CA VAL A 19 -2.94 -1.44 11.04
C VAL A 19 -3.05 -2.94 11.20
N VAL A 20 -1.99 -3.54 11.71
CA VAL A 20 -2.00 -4.93 12.19
C VAL A 20 -1.95 -4.90 13.70
N ARG A 21 -3.07 -5.20 14.34
CA ARG A 21 -3.17 -5.31 15.81
C ARG A 21 -2.67 -6.66 16.27
N MET A 22 -2.02 -6.69 17.43
CA MET A 22 -1.55 -7.91 18.07
C MET A 22 -1.46 -7.73 19.58
N SER A 23 -1.11 -8.79 20.29
CA SER A 23 -0.85 -8.70 21.73
C SER A 23 0.43 -7.90 22.00
N ALA A 24 0.50 -7.20 23.14
CA ALA A 24 1.71 -6.49 23.53
C ALA A 24 2.96 -7.40 23.58
N PRO A 25 2.91 -8.63 24.11
CA PRO A 25 4.05 -9.55 24.04
C PRO A 25 4.51 -9.89 22.62
N ALA A 26 3.58 -10.06 21.68
CA ALA A 26 3.92 -10.32 20.28
C ALA A 26 4.61 -9.09 19.64
N LEU A 27 4.11 -7.88 19.95
CA LEU A 27 4.74 -6.64 19.49
C LEU A 27 6.16 -6.50 20.03
N GLU A 28 6.36 -6.74 21.33
CA GLU A 28 7.70 -6.65 21.93
C GLU A 28 8.65 -7.71 21.36
N ALA A 29 8.16 -8.93 21.06
CA ALA A 29 8.97 -9.95 20.40
C ALA A 29 9.43 -9.50 18.99
N ILE A 30 8.55 -8.84 18.22
CA ILE A 30 8.90 -8.24 16.92
C ILE A 30 9.94 -7.12 17.10
N VAL A 31 9.73 -6.20 18.05
CA VAL A 31 10.62 -5.05 18.29
C VAL A 31 12.01 -5.50 18.76
N LEU A 32 12.09 -6.56 19.56
CA LEU A 32 13.35 -7.14 20.04
C LEU A 32 14.08 -7.98 18.98
N GLY A 33 13.46 -8.24 17.82
CA GLY A 33 14.03 -9.11 16.79
C GLY A 33 14.15 -10.58 17.20
N ASN A 34 13.50 -11.01 18.29
CA ASN A 34 13.67 -12.33 18.89
C ASN A 34 12.65 -13.36 18.33
N LEU A 35 12.56 -13.45 17.01
CA LEU A 35 11.62 -14.34 16.32
C LEU A 35 12.35 -15.39 15.49
N LEU A 36 11.94 -16.65 15.64
CA LEU A 36 12.44 -17.77 14.83
C LEU A 36 12.24 -17.60 13.32
N LYS A 37 11.31 -16.71 12.92
CA LYS A 37 10.93 -16.44 11.52
C LYS A 37 11.80 -15.37 10.86
N GLY A 38 12.77 -14.77 11.56
CA GLY A 38 13.61 -13.70 11.06
C GLY A 38 12.97 -12.31 11.14
N GLU A 39 13.52 -11.36 10.35
CA GLU A 39 13.15 -9.94 10.36
C GLU A 39 11.75 -9.68 9.78
N VAL A 40 10.73 -9.68 10.64
CA VAL A 40 9.32 -9.55 10.24
C VAL A 40 9.02 -8.22 9.56
N ILE A 41 9.53 -7.10 10.07
CA ILE A 41 9.23 -5.76 9.53
C ILE A 41 9.86 -5.59 8.14
N ALA A 42 11.13 -5.99 7.98
CA ALA A 42 11.79 -5.94 6.69
C ALA A 42 11.08 -6.84 5.66
N THR A 43 10.71 -8.06 6.07
CA THR A 43 9.96 -9.00 5.23
C THR A 43 8.61 -8.42 4.81
N ALA A 44 7.86 -7.82 5.74
CA ALA A 44 6.56 -7.19 5.45
C ALA A 44 6.68 -6.05 4.43
N ARG A 45 7.74 -5.22 4.52
CA ARG A 45 7.99 -4.16 3.54
C ARG A 45 8.23 -4.72 2.14
N ILE A 46 9.07 -5.75 2.02
CA ILE A 46 9.36 -6.40 0.73
C ILE A 46 8.10 -7.07 0.18
N ALA A 47 7.32 -7.74 1.03
CA ALA A 47 6.05 -8.36 0.64
C ALA A 47 5.06 -7.31 0.11
N GLY A 48 4.93 -6.17 0.78
CA GLY A 48 4.08 -5.07 0.31
C GLY A 48 4.52 -4.52 -1.05
N ILE A 49 5.82 -4.33 -1.27
CA ILE A 49 6.34 -3.89 -2.57
C ILE A 49 6.02 -4.91 -3.68
N GLN A 50 6.15 -6.20 -3.39
CA GLN A 50 5.81 -7.25 -4.35
C GLN A 50 4.30 -7.31 -4.62
N ALA A 51 3.47 -7.15 -3.59
CA ALA A 51 2.02 -7.14 -3.70
C ALA A 51 1.54 -6.00 -4.62
N ALA A 52 2.05 -4.78 -4.42
CA ALA A 52 1.72 -3.63 -5.26
C ALA A 52 2.05 -3.88 -6.75
N LYS A 53 3.20 -4.50 -7.06
CA LYS A 53 3.57 -4.85 -8.45
C LYS A 53 2.65 -5.90 -9.09
N ARG A 54 1.94 -6.68 -8.28
CA ARG A 54 1.06 -7.77 -8.71
C ARG A 54 -0.42 -7.44 -8.60
N ALA A 55 -0.77 -6.17 -8.35
CA ALA A 55 -2.17 -5.76 -8.19
C ALA A 55 -3.03 -6.15 -9.40
N SER A 56 -2.53 -5.99 -10.62
CA SER A 56 -3.23 -6.40 -11.84
C SER A 56 -3.40 -7.91 -12.01
N ASP A 57 -2.53 -8.72 -11.39
CA ASP A 57 -2.67 -10.19 -11.38
C ASP A 57 -3.73 -10.63 -10.36
N LEU A 58 -3.87 -9.88 -9.26
CA LEU A 58 -4.73 -10.22 -8.12
C LEU A 58 -6.14 -9.67 -8.27
N ILE A 59 -6.31 -8.52 -8.95
CA ILE A 59 -7.58 -7.79 -9.03
C ILE A 59 -8.08 -7.79 -10.48
N PRO A 60 -9.12 -8.59 -10.82
CA PRO A 60 -9.49 -8.90 -12.21
C PRO A 60 -9.79 -7.70 -13.13
N MET A 61 -10.17 -6.55 -12.55
CA MET A 61 -10.59 -5.38 -13.30
C MET A 61 -9.52 -4.28 -13.39
N CYS A 62 -8.35 -4.49 -12.80
CA CYS A 62 -7.22 -3.55 -12.83
C CYS A 62 -6.47 -3.61 -14.16
N HIS A 63 -6.08 -2.43 -14.65
CA HIS A 63 -5.14 -2.33 -15.76
C HIS A 63 -3.72 -2.64 -15.27
N PRO A 64 -2.88 -3.32 -16.07
CA PRO A 64 -1.45 -3.37 -15.81
C PRO A 64 -0.86 -1.95 -15.82
N LEU A 65 -0.08 -1.60 -14.80
CA LEU A 65 0.57 -0.30 -14.66
C LEU A 65 2.09 -0.44 -14.53
N ILE A 66 2.83 0.45 -15.19
CA ILE A 66 4.25 0.63 -14.94
C ILE A 66 4.40 1.60 -13.75
N LEU A 67 4.80 1.06 -12.61
CA LEU A 67 4.95 1.82 -11.36
C LEU A 67 6.31 2.53 -11.31
N THR A 68 6.30 3.80 -10.92
CA THR A 68 7.49 4.65 -10.84
C THR A 68 8.03 4.78 -9.41
N LEU A 69 7.17 4.60 -8.40
CA LEU A 69 7.55 4.58 -6.98
C LEU A 69 6.64 3.60 -6.22
N ILE A 70 7.24 2.85 -5.29
CA ILE A 70 6.53 2.08 -4.27
C ILE A 70 7.28 2.28 -2.96
N GLU A 71 6.65 2.93 -2.00
CA GLU A 71 7.14 3.10 -0.63
C GLU A 71 6.20 2.35 0.31
N VAL A 72 6.77 1.51 1.18
CA VAL A 72 6.05 0.80 2.24
C VAL A 72 6.80 1.00 3.55
N GLU A 73 6.11 1.65 4.49
CA GLU A 73 6.58 1.90 5.84
C GLU A 73 5.78 1.05 6.83
N CYS A 74 6.48 0.39 7.73
CA CYS A 74 5.91 -0.44 8.79
C CYS A 74 6.50 0.02 10.12
N VAL A 75 5.67 0.61 10.99
CA VAL A 75 6.11 1.26 12.23
C VAL A 75 5.39 0.65 13.43
N PRO A 76 6.11 0.07 14.41
CA PRO A 76 5.52 -0.38 15.66
C PRO A 76 4.79 0.75 16.41
N ASP A 77 3.62 0.43 16.97
CA ASP A 77 2.81 1.34 17.78
C ASP A 77 2.34 0.65 19.05
N ARG A 78 2.95 1.01 20.18
CA ARG A 78 2.63 0.47 21.51
C ARG A 78 1.28 0.94 22.05
N ARG A 79 0.72 2.05 21.56
CA ARG A 79 -0.61 2.55 21.99
C ARG A 79 -1.75 1.76 21.35
N LEU A 80 -1.51 1.16 20.18
CA LEU A 80 -2.48 0.35 19.44
C LEU A 80 -2.51 -1.14 19.85
N PRO A 81 -1.56 -1.58 20.68
CA PRO A 81 -0.45 -2.50 20.30
C PRO A 81 -0.54 -3.12 18.90
N GLY A 82 0.38 -2.74 18.01
CA GLY A 82 0.44 -3.26 16.65
C GLY A 82 1.51 -2.65 15.76
N ILE A 83 1.39 -2.88 14.45
CA ILE A 83 2.20 -2.23 13.41
C ILE A 83 1.28 -1.31 12.59
N ARG A 84 1.65 -0.04 12.46
CA ARG A 84 1.07 0.89 11.49
C ARG A 84 1.78 0.73 10.15
N ILE A 85 1.00 0.66 9.09
CA ILE A 85 1.49 0.49 7.72
C ILE A 85 1.10 1.72 6.92
N GLU A 86 2.03 2.35 6.21
CA GLU A 86 1.74 3.37 5.20
C GLU A 86 2.34 2.92 3.86
N ALA A 87 1.50 2.90 2.83
CA ALA A 87 1.85 2.57 1.48
C ALA A 87 1.66 3.78 0.59
N ARG A 88 2.62 4.04 -0.30
CA ARG A 88 2.54 5.10 -1.29
C ARG A 88 3.03 4.58 -2.63
N VAL A 89 2.19 4.74 -3.65
CA VAL A 89 2.47 4.27 -5.00
C VAL A 89 2.32 5.41 -5.99
N ARG A 90 3.25 5.49 -6.96
CA ARG A 90 3.17 6.43 -8.09
C ARG A 90 3.28 5.70 -9.42
N CYS A 91 2.64 6.30 -10.42
CA CYS A 91 2.81 5.93 -11.82
C CYS A 91 2.56 7.15 -12.72
N ASP A 92 3.03 7.08 -13.95
CA ASP A 92 2.55 7.93 -15.04
C ASP A 92 1.64 7.07 -15.93
N GLY A 93 0.33 7.32 -15.88
CA GLY A 93 -0.65 6.41 -16.45
C GLY A 93 -2.00 7.04 -16.80
N LYS A 94 -2.83 6.24 -17.49
CA LYS A 94 -4.19 6.61 -17.90
C LYS A 94 -5.25 6.32 -16.83
N THR A 95 -4.88 5.56 -15.80
CA THR A 95 -5.69 5.26 -14.60
C THR A 95 -4.85 5.38 -13.34
N GLY A 96 -5.50 5.57 -12.19
CA GLY A 96 -4.86 5.71 -10.88
C GLY A 96 -4.24 4.41 -10.38
N ALA A 97 -3.37 4.57 -9.36
CA ALA A 97 -2.66 3.49 -8.69
C ALA A 97 -3.28 3.15 -7.31
N GLU A 98 -4.58 3.42 -7.13
CA GLU A 98 -5.27 3.19 -5.85
C GLU A 98 -5.25 1.71 -5.48
N MET A 99 -5.41 0.84 -6.47
CA MET A 99 -5.48 -0.59 -6.25
C MET A 99 -4.12 -1.17 -5.90
N GLU A 100 -3.03 -0.64 -6.45
CA GLU A 100 -1.67 -1.01 -6.09
C GLU A 100 -1.34 -0.61 -4.65
N ALA A 101 -1.79 0.56 -4.20
CA ALA A 101 -1.64 0.97 -2.82
C ALA A 101 -2.49 0.10 -1.87
N LEU A 102 -3.71 -0.28 -2.27
CA LEU A 102 -4.65 -1.10 -1.50
C LEU A 102 -4.32 -2.61 -1.49
N THR A 103 -3.56 -3.10 -2.46
CA THR A 103 -3.21 -4.54 -2.56
C THR A 103 -2.26 -4.98 -1.45
N ILE A 104 -1.62 -4.03 -0.76
CA ILE A 104 -0.81 -4.30 0.41
C ILE A 104 -1.75 -4.68 1.56
N GLU A 105 -1.72 -5.93 2.04
CA GLU A 105 -2.69 -6.41 3.03
C GLU A 105 -2.77 -5.53 4.29
N GLY A 106 -4.00 -5.36 4.78
CA GLY A 106 -4.29 -4.64 6.02
C GLY A 106 -4.35 -3.12 5.90
N VAL A 107 -4.30 -2.55 4.68
CA VAL A 107 -4.37 -1.10 4.43
C VAL A 107 -5.68 -0.66 3.77
N GLU A 108 -6.06 0.59 4.01
CA GLU A 108 -7.18 1.29 3.38
C GLU A 108 -6.72 2.59 2.69
N LEU A 109 -7.39 2.98 1.61
CA LEU A 109 -7.01 4.15 0.82
C LEU A 109 -7.30 5.44 1.60
N VAL A 110 -6.28 6.26 1.83
CA VAL A 110 -6.40 7.51 2.60
C VAL A 110 -6.26 8.76 1.75
N GLU A 111 -5.47 8.70 0.68
CA GLU A 111 -5.30 9.81 -0.23
C GLU A 111 -5.12 9.30 -1.66
N LYS A 112 -5.69 10.01 -2.62
CA LYS A 112 -5.46 9.84 -4.05
C LYS A 112 -5.35 11.23 -4.66
N ARG A 113 -4.33 11.42 -5.50
CA ARG A 113 -4.13 12.65 -6.26
C ARG A 113 -4.20 12.40 -7.76
N GLY A 114 -4.98 13.24 -8.46
CA GLY A 114 -5.11 13.26 -9.91
C GLY A 114 -6.19 12.34 -10.51
N GLY A 115 -6.40 12.50 -11.82
CA GLY A 115 -7.44 11.77 -12.57
C GLY A 115 -8.78 12.49 -12.71
N LYS A 116 -9.65 11.95 -13.56
CA LYS A 116 -10.95 12.58 -13.87
C LYS A 116 -11.90 12.61 -12.66
N SER A 117 -11.78 11.65 -11.74
CA SER A 117 -12.55 11.63 -10.49
C SER A 117 -12.04 12.60 -9.43
N GLY A 118 -10.98 13.37 -9.73
CA GLY A 118 -10.39 14.33 -8.82
C GLY A 118 -9.61 13.68 -7.67
N ASP A 119 -9.20 14.54 -6.75
CA ASP A 119 -8.48 14.15 -5.55
C ASP A 119 -9.45 13.57 -4.51
N LEU A 120 -8.98 12.56 -3.77
CA LEU A 120 -9.67 12.01 -2.61
C LEU A 120 -8.74 12.15 -1.41
N ARG A 121 -9.29 12.60 -0.28
CA ARG A 121 -8.59 12.58 1.01
C ARG A 121 -9.58 12.19 2.10
N ARG A 122 -9.30 11.13 2.84
CA ARG A 122 -10.09 10.77 4.02
C ARG A 122 -9.72 11.67 5.20
N PRO A 123 -10.70 12.11 6.03
CA PRO A 123 -10.40 12.75 7.30
C PRO A 123 -9.62 11.76 8.18
N GLY A 124 -8.56 12.27 8.82
CA GLY A 124 -7.65 11.48 9.66
C GLY A 124 -8.11 11.32 11.09
#